data_AF-A0A7W7S2P3-F1
#
_entry.id   AF-A0A7W7S2P3-F1
#
_cell.length_a   1.000
_cell.length_b   1.000
_cell.length_c   1.000
_cell.angle_alpha   90.00
_cell.angle_beta   90.00
_cell.angle_gamma   90.00
#
_symmetry.space_group_name_H-M   'P 1'
#
loop_
_entity.id
_entity.type
_entity.pdbx_description
1 polymer ?
#
loop_
_entity_poly.entity_id
_entity_poly.type
_entity_poly.pdbx_seq_one_letter_code
_entity_poly.pdbx_strand_id
1 'polypeptide(L)'
;MTKGKTSVSIAPWILEAVRKHAEANGLSVSTVLERGALREIAATHSPTARAAVYGADASTTQEADEQIVTEDTTRAADERRSSEAA
;
A
#
# COMPACT_ATOMS: atom_id res chain seq x y z
N MET A 1 12.82 9.87 17.07
CA MET A 1 12.75 8.51 17.65
C MET A 1 13.92 7.69 17.13
N THR A 2 14.63 6.96 17.98
CA THR A 2 15.74 6.09 17.57
C THR A 2 15.17 4.79 17.00
N LYS A 3 15.61 4.38 15.81
CA LYS A 3 15.17 3.10 15.21
C LYS A 3 15.81 1.93 15.97
N GLY A 4 14.99 0.95 16.35
CA GLY A 4 15.48 -0.34 16.84
C GLY A 4 16.25 -1.10 15.76
N LYS A 5 17.27 -1.85 16.15
CA LYS A 5 18.04 -2.72 15.23
C LYS A 5 17.49 -4.14 15.31
N THR A 6 17.16 -4.71 14.15
CA THR A 6 16.67 -6.09 14.03
C THR A 6 17.47 -6.79 12.94
N SER A 7 17.89 -8.02 13.19
CA SER A 7 18.52 -8.89 12.20
C SER A 7 17.47 -9.77 11.52
N VAL A 8 17.51 -9.83 10.19
CA VAL A 8 16.58 -10.64 9.38
C VAL A 8 17.35 -11.51 8.40
N SER A 9 16.98 -12.79 8.32
CA SER A 9 17.47 -13.71 7.29
C SER A 9 16.69 -13.51 6.00
N ILE A 10 17.39 -13.28 4.89
CA ILE A 10 16.79 -13.02 3.57
C ILE A 10 17.49 -13.90 2.54
N ALA A 11 16.71 -14.45 1.60
CA ALA A 11 17.26 -15.25 0.50
C ALA A 11 18.23 -14.39 -0.35
N PRO A 12 19.40 -14.91 -0.77
CA PRO A 12 20.42 -14.12 -1.44
C PRO A 12 19.93 -13.37 -2.69
N TRP A 13 19.07 -14.01 -3.49
CA TRP A 13 18.52 -13.40 -4.71
C TRP A 13 17.58 -12.21 -4.42
N ILE A 14 16.85 -12.25 -3.30
CA ILE A 14 15.97 -11.16 -2.87
C ILE A 14 16.82 -9.97 -2.43
N LEU A 15 17.86 -10.23 -1.63
CA LEU A 15 18.78 -9.18 -1.19
C LEU A 15 19.44 -8.48 -2.37
N GLU A 16 19.82 -9.24 -3.41
CA GLU A 16 20.39 -8.69 -4.63
C GLU A 16 19.39 -7.81 -5.40
N ALA A 17 18.16 -8.26 -5.55
CA ALA A 17 17.10 -7.47 -6.19
C ALA A 17 16.83 -6.16 -5.43
N VAL A 18 16.79 -6.22 -4.09
CA VAL A 18 16.61 -5.04 -3.23
C VAL A 18 17.77 -4.06 -3.38
N ARG A 19 19.01 -4.55 -3.45
CA ARG A 19 20.20 -3.70 -3.67
C ARG A 19 20.16 -2.99 -5.00
N LYS A 20 19.88 -3.71 -6.10
CA LYS A 20 19.72 -3.12 -7.43
C LYS A 20 18.62 -2.05 -7.45
N HIS A 21 17.48 -2.32 -6.83
CA HIS A 21 16.39 -1.36 -6.76
C HIS A 21 16.79 -0.12 -5.95
N ALA A 22 17.47 -0.32 -4.81
CA ALA A 22 17.95 0.78 -3.97
C ALA A 22 18.93 1.68 -4.73
N GLU A 23 19.91 1.10 -5.42
CA GLU A 23 20.89 1.83 -6.23
C GLU A 23 20.24 2.61 -7.36
N ALA A 24 19.37 1.97 -8.14
CA ALA A 24 18.68 2.61 -9.27
C ALA A 24 17.82 3.81 -8.86
N ASN A 25 17.38 3.87 -7.59
CA ASN A 25 16.49 4.90 -7.08
C ASN A 25 17.16 5.83 -6.04
N GLY A 26 18.48 5.69 -5.80
CA GLY A 26 19.19 6.48 -4.80
C GLY A 26 18.67 6.29 -3.36
N LEU A 27 18.19 5.09 -3.04
CA LEU A 27 17.65 4.73 -1.73
C LEU A 27 18.62 3.86 -0.94
N SER A 28 18.44 3.79 0.38
CA SER A 28 19.10 2.77 1.18
C SER A 28 18.34 1.44 1.12
N VAL A 29 19.05 0.32 1.24
CA VAL A 29 18.45 -1.02 1.38
C VAL A 29 17.43 -1.07 2.51
N SER A 30 17.72 -0.42 3.65
CA SER A 30 16.78 -0.35 4.78
C SER A 30 15.47 0.36 4.40
N THR A 31 15.53 1.42 3.60
CA THR A 31 14.33 2.16 3.14
C THR A 31 13.45 1.27 2.28
N VAL A 32 14.05 0.48 1.38
CA VAL A 32 13.30 -0.45 0.52
C VAL A 32 12.61 -1.54 1.35
N LEU A 33 13.33 -2.12 2.32
CA LEU A 33 12.79 -3.14 3.22
C LEU A 33 11.67 -2.58 4.12
N GLU A 34 11.86 -1.40 4.71
CA GLU A 34 10.86 -0.72 5.53
C GLU A 34 9.58 -0.44 4.74
N ARG A 35 9.70 0.06 3.50
CA ARG A 35 8.55 0.27 2.61
C ARG A 35 7.84 -1.05 2.26
N GLY A 36 8.60 -2.11 2.02
CA GLY A 36 8.04 -3.45 1.78
C GLY A 36 7.22 -3.94 2.96
N ALA A 37 7.76 -3.83 4.18
CA ALA A 37 7.06 -4.22 5.40
C ALA A 37 5.78 -3.39 5.62
N LEU A 38 5.82 -2.08 5.38
CA LEU A 38 4.64 -1.22 5.48
C LEU A 38 3.56 -1.58 4.45
N ARG A 39 3.95 -1.96 3.23
CA ARG A 39 2.99 -2.41 2.20
C ARG A 39 2.36 -3.74 2.59
N GLU A 40 3.15 -4.67 3.11
CA GLU A 40 2.64 -5.96 3.58
C GLU A 40 1.64 -5.74 4.73
N ILE A 41 1.98 -4.88 5.69
CA ILE A 41 1.07 -4.43 6.75
C ILE A 41 -0.19 -3.82 6.13
N ALA A 42 -0.09 -2.85 5.23
CA ALA A 42 -1.27 -2.24 4.64
C ALA A 42 -2.16 -3.25 3.87
N ALA A 43 -1.56 -4.24 3.22
CA ALA A 43 -2.26 -5.28 2.47
C ALA A 43 -2.90 -6.37 3.35
N THR A 44 -2.37 -6.59 4.56
CA THR A 44 -2.86 -7.63 5.50
C THR A 44 -3.87 -7.12 6.51
N HIS A 45 -4.10 -5.80 6.60
CA HIS A 45 -4.91 -5.21 7.67
C HIS A 45 -6.33 -4.82 7.23
N SER A 46 -7.30 -5.19 8.07
CA SER A 46 -8.64 -4.62 8.08
C SER A 46 -8.59 -3.11 8.42
N PRO A 47 -9.65 -2.35 8.10
CA PRO A 47 -9.83 -0.94 8.50
C PRO A 47 -9.26 -0.55 9.88
N THR A 48 -9.57 -1.36 10.89
CA THR A 48 -9.19 -1.13 12.29
C THR A 48 -7.69 -1.16 12.52
N ALA A 49 -6.96 -1.96 11.75
CA ALA A 49 -5.52 -2.08 11.90
C ALA A 49 -4.74 -1.11 10.99
N ARG A 50 -5.35 -0.62 9.90
CA ARG A 50 -4.84 0.56 9.17
C ARG A 50 -4.91 1.82 10.04
N ALA A 51 -6.00 2.01 10.77
CA ALA A 51 -6.17 3.10 11.74
C ALA A 51 -5.11 3.11 12.87
N ALA A 52 -4.59 1.94 13.27
CA ALA A 52 -3.55 1.85 14.30
C ALA A 52 -2.16 2.30 13.81
N VAL A 53 -1.90 2.29 12.50
CA VAL A 53 -0.60 2.65 11.89
C VAL A 53 -0.59 4.10 11.40
N TYR A 54 -1.66 4.52 10.72
CA TYR A 54 -1.75 5.84 10.10
C TYR A 54 -2.49 6.86 10.96
N GLY A 55 -3.17 6.42 12.03
CA GLY A 55 -4.12 7.22 12.79
C GLY A 55 -5.55 7.07 12.26
N ALA A 56 -6.53 7.15 13.16
CA ALA A 56 -7.93 6.89 12.84
C ALA A 56 -8.47 7.82 11.74
N ASP A 57 -8.14 9.11 11.80
CA ASP A 57 -8.64 10.13 10.85
C ASP A 57 -8.11 9.95 9.42
N ALA A 58 -6.87 9.48 9.28
CA ALA A 58 -6.28 9.19 7.98
C ALA A 58 -6.92 7.93 7.35
N SER A 59 -7.23 6.93 8.17
CA SER A 59 -7.89 5.70 7.71
C SER A 59 -9.35 5.93 7.31
N THR A 60 -10.11 6.74 8.05
CA THR A 60 -11.50 7.05 7.71
C THR A 60 -11.63 7.89 6.46
N THR A 61 -10.71 8.86 6.25
CA THR A 61 -10.68 9.64 5.00
C THR A 61 -10.42 8.74 3.80
N GLN A 62 -9.44 7.83 3.92
CA GLN A 62 -9.09 6.91 2.84
C GLN A 62 -10.22 5.91 2.53
N GLU A 63 -10.95 5.44 3.55
CA GLU A 63 -12.10 4.55 3.36
C GLU A 63 -13.29 5.25 2.70
N ALA A 64 -13.53 6.52 3.05
CA ALA A 64 -14.54 7.33 2.37
C ALA A 64 -14.20 7.55 0.90
N ASP A 65 -12.92 7.84 0.58
CA ASP A 65 -12.45 8.01 -0.79
C ASP A 65 -12.57 6.69 -1.60
N GLU A 66 -12.18 5.55 -1.01
CA GLU A 66 -12.31 4.23 -1.64
C GLU A 66 -13.78 3.88 -1.96
N GLN A 67 -14.71 4.27 -1.07
CA GLN A 67 -16.13 4.04 -1.27
C GLN A 67 -16.70 4.93 -2.40
N ILE A 68 -16.35 6.22 -2.43
CA ILE A 68 -16.76 7.15 -3.49
C ILE A 68 -16.29 6.67 -4.87
N VAL A 69 -15.03 6.24 -4.97
CA VAL A 69 -14.47 5.73 -6.23
C VAL A 69 -15.21 4.48 -6.70
N THR A 70 -15.60 3.60 -5.77
CA THR A 70 -16.35 2.38 -6.08
C THR A 70 -17.76 2.70 -6.58
N GLU A 71 -18.44 3.64 -5.93
CA GLU A 71 -19.77 4.11 -6.33
C GLU A 71 -19.73 4.78 -7.71
N ASP A 72 -18.75 5.65 -7.96
CA ASP A 72 -18.55 6.31 -9.26
C ASP A 72 -18.26 5.32 -10.38
N THR A 73 -17.41 4.33 -10.12
CA THR A 73 -17.08 3.29 -11.11
C THR A 73 -18.30 2.45 -11.46
N THR A 74 -19.11 2.11 -10.46
CA THR A 74 -20.36 1.35 -10.65
C THR A 74 -21.35 2.15 -11.49
N ARG A 75 -21.56 3.42 -11.15
CA ARG A 75 -22.42 4.33 -11.89
C ARG A 75 -21.98 4.49 -13.34
N ALA A 76 -20.70 4.73 -13.59
CA ALA A 76 -20.16 4.86 -14.95
C ALA A 76 -20.34 3.56 -15.77
N ALA A 77 -20.21 2.39 -15.13
CA ALA A 77 -20.44 1.10 -15.77
C ALA A 77 -21.92 0.89 -16.13
N ASP A 78 -22.84 1.30 -15.26
CA ASP A 78 -24.29 1.19 -15.50
C ASP A 78 -24.78 2.19 -16.55
N GLU A 79 -24.28 3.43 -16.55
CA GLU A 79 -24.56 4.43 -17.59
C GLU A 79 -24.10 3.94 -18.97
N ARG A 80 -22.89 3.36 -19.04
CA ARG A 80 -22.38 2.76 -20.27
C ARG A 80 -23.27 1.61 -20.75
N ARG A 81 -23.65 0.70 -19.86
CA ARG A 81 -24.52 -0.44 -20.18
C ARG A 81 -25.91 0.02 -20.65
N SER A 82 -26.45 1.09 -20.06
CA SER A 82 -27.71 1.69 -20.49
C SER A 82 -27.60 2.39 -21.85
N SER A 83 -26.45 2.96 -22.18
CA SER A 83 -26.22 3.60 -23.48
C SER A 83 -26.00 2.60 -24.63
N GLU A 84 -25.51 1.40 -24.32
CA GLU A 84 -25.31 0.31 -25.30
C GLU A 84 -26.62 -0.48 -25.58
N ALA A 85 -27.64 -0.32 -24.74
CA ALA A 85 -28.94 -0.99 -24.86
C ALA A 85 -30.06 -0.13 -25.49
N ALA A 86 -29.77 1.15 -25.80
CA ALA A 86 -30.69 2.11 -26.42
C ALA A 86 -30.31 2.36 -27.90
#